data_AF-A0A0C9X436-F1
#
_entry.id   AF-A0A0C9X436-F1
#
_cell.length_a   1.000
_cell.length_b   1.000
_cell.length_c   1.000
_cell.angle_alpha   90.00
_cell.angle_beta   90.00
_cell.angle_gamma   90.00
#
_symmetry.space_group_name_H-M   'P 1'
#
loop_
_entity.id
_entity.type
_entity.pdbx_description
1 polymer ?
#
loop_
_entity_poly.entity_id
_entity_poly.type
_entity_poly.pdbx_seq_one_letter_code
_entity_poly.pdbx_strand_id
1 'polypeptide(L)'
;MAVTDDLSQVLVEIMLQVGATNNVFREMDGFLVLMSVLSTIQDHHQTQDDHTAAIETTRLVFVVLAEATTNHLENSGFFRNRLGYESLGIALQGLASDPQTVDETMGFLLSLALSDFSLSGLFTSIRGAQGDDLDVRLTEFQSRLGTIHRPEVIRILWDVAFRDTTSIRYGMFKLFEELSYVSHRNQGVLSALGLG
;
A
#
# COMPACT_ATOMS: atom_id res chain seq x y z
N MET A 1 17.83 -15.32 -4.54
CA MET A 1 18.00 -15.15 -6.00
C MET A 1 16.98 -15.88 -6.86
N ALA A 2 16.94 -17.22 -6.99
CA ALA A 2 16.05 -17.86 -7.98
C ALA A 2 14.53 -17.74 -7.68
N VAL A 3 14.12 -17.63 -6.42
CA VAL A 3 12.69 -17.61 -6.03
C VAL A 3 12.05 -16.22 -6.22
N THR A 4 12.78 -15.14 -5.94
CA THR A 4 12.29 -13.76 -6.13
C THR A 4 12.18 -13.38 -7.60
N ASP A 5 13.08 -13.87 -8.45
CA ASP A 5 12.98 -13.71 -9.91
C ASP A 5 11.76 -14.46 -10.47
N ASP A 6 11.48 -15.68 -9.98
CA ASP A 6 10.32 -16.47 -10.38
C ASP A 6 9.00 -15.79 -9.96
N LEU A 7 8.91 -15.26 -8.74
CA LEU A 7 7.74 -14.50 -8.28
C LEU A 7 7.55 -13.20 -9.06
N SER A 8 8.63 -12.50 -9.39
CA SER A 8 8.58 -11.29 -10.21
C SER A 8 8.08 -11.60 -11.62
N GLN A 9 8.53 -12.71 -12.21
CA GLN A 9 8.06 -13.18 -13.51
C GLN A 9 6.56 -13.51 -13.49
N VAL A 10 6.10 -14.22 -12.46
CA VAL A 10 4.66 -14.52 -12.27
C VAL A 10 3.84 -13.24 -12.15
N LEU A 11 4.32 -12.22 -11.43
CA LEU A 11 3.62 -10.94 -11.31
C LEU A 11 3.56 -10.17 -12.64
N VAL A 12 4.63 -10.22 -13.45
CA VAL A 12 4.63 -9.63 -14.79
C VAL A 12 3.63 -10.35 -15.70
N GLU A 13 3.56 -11.68 -15.65
CA GLU A 13 2.56 -12.46 -16.39
C GLU A 13 1.14 -12.10 -15.95
N ILE A 14 0.90 -11.95 -14.64
CA ILE A 14 -0.38 -11.49 -14.10
C ILE A 14 -0.72 -10.10 -14.63
N MET A 15 0.20 -9.13 -14.57
CA MET A 15 -0.02 -7.76 -15.07
C MET A 15 -0.44 -7.73 -16.54
N LEU A 16 0.18 -8.55 -17.38
CA LEU A 16 -0.15 -8.64 -18.81
C LEU A 16 -1.57 -9.18 -19.07
N GLN A 17 -2.10 -9.99 -18.15
CA GLN A 17 -3.44 -10.58 -18.29
C GLN A 17 -4.55 -9.70 -17.69
N VAL A 18 -4.29 -9.05 -16.55
CA VAL A 18 -5.28 -8.32 -15.72
C VAL A 18 -6.11 -7.31 -16.53
N GLY A 19 -5.49 -6.56 -17.46
CA GLY A 19 -6.20 -5.55 -18.26
C GLY A 19 -7.28 -6.10 -19.20
N ALA A 20 -7.13 -7.33 -19.69
CA ALA A 20 -8.08 -7.97 -20.61
C ALA A 20 -8.99 -9.01 -19.92
N THR A 21 -8.61 -9.49 -18.73
CA THR A 21 -9.23 -10.66 -18.10
C THR A 21 -9.48 -10.51 -16.59
N ASN A 22 -9.78 -9.30 -16.11
CA ASN A 22 -10.08 -9.01 -14.69
C ASN A 22 -11.05 -10.00 -14.02
N ASN A 23 -12.06 -10.50 -14.72
CA ASN A 23 -12.97 -11.54 -14.21
C ASN A 23 -12.27 -12.90 -14.06
N VAL A 24 -11.46 -13.29 -15.04
CA VAL A 24 -10.70 -14.55 -15.02
C VAL A 24 -9.63 -14.50 -13.93
N PHE A 25 -8.99 -13.35 -13.71
CA PHE A 25 -8.04 -13.16 -12.61
C PHE A 25 -8.66 -13.50 -11.26
N ARG A 26 -9.89 -13.03 -11.01
CA ARG A 26 -10.65 -13.39 -9.80
C ARG A 26 -11.00 -14.88 -9.76
N GLU A 27 -11.45 -15.44 -10.89
CA GLU A 27 -11.85 -16.86 -11.00
C GLU A 27 -10.67 -17.84 -10.84
N MET A 28 -9.45 -17.41 -11.17
CA MET A 28 -8.21 -18.18 -11.03
C MET A 28 -7.50 -17.96 -9.69
N ASP A 29 -8.22 -17.50 -8.65
CA ASP A 29 -7.66 -17.22 -7.33
C ASP A 29 -6.50 -16.20 -7.33
N GLY A 30 -6.45 -15.31 -8.33
CA GLY A 30 -5.35 -14.37 -8.50
C GLY A 30 -5.10 -13.47 -7.29
N PHE A 31 -6.15 -13.04 -6.59
CA PHE A 31 -6.00 -12.29 -5.35
C PHE A 31 -5.37 -13.10 -4.21
N LEU A 32 -5.65 -14.41 -4.11
CA LEU A 32 -5.01 -15.28 -3.13
C LEU A 32 -3.52 -15.46 -3.46
N VAL A 33 -3.19 -15.59 -4.74
CA VAL A 33 -1.80 -15.62 -5.21
C VAL A 33 -1.07 -14.35 -4.77
N LEU A 34 -1.65 -13.16 -4.96
CA LEU A 34 -1.05 -11.90 -4.48
C LEU A 34 -0.79 -11.90 -2.96
N MET A 35 -1.74 -12.35 -2.15
CA MET A 35 -1.55 -12.43 -0.69
C MET A 35 -0.46 -13.44 -0.30
N SER A 36 -0.40 -14.56 -1.01
CA SER A 36 0.63 -15.59 -0.82
C SER A 36 2.01 -15.03 -1.14
N VAL A 37 2.15 -14.33 -2.27
CA VAL A 37 3.40 -13.67 -2.67
C VAL A 37 3.88 -12.73 -1.56
N LEU A 38 3.03 -11.80 -1.11
CA LEU A 38 3.36 -10.86 -0.02
C LEU A 38 3.81 -11.56 1.27
N SER A 39 3.15 -12.68 1.62
CA SER A 39 3.52 -13.46 2.81
C SER A 39 4.88 -14.14 2.66
N THR A 40 5.23 -14.62 1.46
CA THR A 40 6.48 -15.37 1.20
C THR A 40 7.73 -14.52 1.01
N ILE A 41 7.57 -13.26 0.60
CA ILE A 41 8.65 -12.29 0.46
C ILE A 41 9.43 -12.20 1.78
N GLN A 42 8.74 -12.25 2.92
CA GLN A 42 9.31 -12.10 4.26
C GLN A 42 10.44 -13.11 4.61
N ASP A 43 10.41 -14.32 4.04
CA ASP A 43 11.31 -15.40 4.44
C ASP A 43 12.70 -15.36 3.78
N HIS A 44 12.94 -14.46 2.81
CA HIS A 44 14.04 -14.63 1.85
C HIS A 44 15.02 -13.45 1.68
N HIS A 45 14.90 -12.34 2.42
CA HIS A 45 15.75 -11.15 2.21
C HIS A 45 16.93 -11.07 3.17
N GLN A 46 18.01 -11.80 2.86
CA GLN A 46 19.26 -11.77 3.65
C GLN A 46 20.33 -10.82 3.06
N THR A 47 20.15 -10.39 1.81
CA THR A 47 21.09 -9.49 1.11
C THR A 47 20.41 -8.21 0.64
N GLN A 48 21.21 -7.17 0.34
CA GLN A 48 20.72 -5.88 -0.15
C GLN A 48 20.06 -5.99 -1.53
N ASP A 49 20.55 -6.88 -2.39
CA ASP A 49 19.93 -7.16 -3.69
C ASP A 49 18.58 -7.86 -3.53
N ASP A 50 18.48 -8.82 -2.58
CA ASP A 50 17.21 -9.45 -2.26
C ASP A 50 16.20 -8.41 -1.74
N HIS A 51 16.63 -7.44 -0.93
CA HIS A 51 15.78 -6.38 -0.40
C HIS A 51 15.19 -5.46 -1.49
N THR A 52 16.01 -5.07 -2.47
CA THR A 52 15.53 -4.27 -3.61
C THR A 52 14.49 -5.06 -4.43
N ALA A 53 14.72 -6.36 -4.64
CA ALA A 53 13.75 -7.23 -5.29
C ALA A 53 12.46 -7.38 -4.46
N ALA A 54 12.54 -7.42 -3.13
CA ALA A 54 11.39 -7.45 -2.21
C ALA A 54 10.45 -6.27 -2.44
N ILE A 55 11.04 -5.06 -2.43
CA ILE A 55 10.31 -3.80 -2.59
C ILE A 55 9.66 -3.74 -3.95
N GLU A 56 10.38 -4.12 -5.01
CA GLU A 56 9.84 -4.11 -6.37
C GLU A 56 8.71 -5.14 -6.55
N THR A 57 8.90 -6.36 -6.02
CA THR A 57 7.85 -7.39 -6.02
C THR A 57 6.61 -6.91 -5.28
N THR A 58 6.80 -6.28 -4.11
CA THR A 58 5.72 -5.68 -3.32
C THR A 58 5.00 -4.59 -4.12
N ARG A 59 5.75 -3.67 -4.74
CA ARG A 59 5.21 -2.61 -5.60
C ARG A 59 4.34 -3.19 -6.71
N LEU A 60 4.83 -4.23 -7.41
CA LEU A 60 4.10 -4.90 -8.48
C LEU A 60 2.78 -5.53 -7.97
N VAL A 61 2.81 -6.19 -6.81
CA VAL A 61 1.58 -6.72 -6.18
C VAL A 61 0.56 -5.61 -5.95
N PHE A 62 0.98 -4.47 -5.39
CA PHE A 62 0.09 -3.35 -5.13
C PHE A 62 -0.47 -2.75 -6.43
N VAL A 63 0.34 -2.63 -7.49
CA VAL A 63 -0.11 -2.17 -8.81
C VAL A 63 -1.14 -3.12 -9.41
N VAL A 64 -0.88 -4.43 -9.39
CA VAL A 64 -1.85 -5.45 -9.85
C VAL A 64 -3.13 -5.37 -9.04
N LEU A 65 -3.01 -5.30 -7.71
CA LEU A 65 -4.17 -5.20 -6.82
C LEU A 65 -4.98 -3.94 -7.12
N ALA A 66 -4.32 -2.81 -7.37
CA ALA A 66 -4.98 -1.57 -7.75
C ALA A 66 -5.73 -1.74 -9.07
N GLU A 67 -5.07 -2.22 -10.11
CA GLU A 67 -5.66 -2.42 -11.44
C GLU A 67 -6.84 -3.39 -11.42
N ALA A 68 -6.69 -4.53 -10.75
CA ALA A 68 -7.69 -5.58 -10.68
C ALA A 68 -9.00 -5.16 -9.97
N THR A 69 -8.95 -4.10 -9.17
CA THR A 69 -10.09 -3.63 -8.36
C THR A 69 -10.58 -2.23 -8.74
N THR A 70 -9.76 -1.43 -9.42
CA THR A 70 -10.15 -0.10 -9.92
C THR A 70 -11.17 -0.25 -11.04
N ASN A 71 -12.26 0.52 -10.96
CA ASN A 71 -13.38 0.48 -11.93
C ASN A 71 -14.05 -0.90 -12.13
N HIS A 72 -13.77 -1.89 -11.28
CA HIS A 72 -14.33 -3.23 -11.37
C HIS A 72 -15.08 -3.63 -10.10
N LEU A 73 -16.37 -3.26 -10.02
CA LEU A 73 -17.21 -3.40 -8.82
C LEU A 73 -17.24 -4.82 -8.27
N GLU A 74 -17.32 -5.84 -9.12
CA GLU A 74 -17.34 -7.24 -8.67
C GLU A 74 -16.03 -7.67 -8.03
N ASN A 75 -14.89 -7.20 -8.53
CA ASN A 75 -13.58 -7.56 -8.01
C ASN A 75 -13.29 -6.81 -6.72
N SER A 76 -13.64 -5.53 -6.67
CA SER A 76 -13.60 -4.73 -5.44
C SER A 76 -14.50 -5.35 -4.36
N GLY A 77 -15.72 -5.75 -4.72
CA GLY A 77 -16.65 -6.42 -3.82
C GLY A 77 -16.17 -7.80 -3.38
N PHE A 78 -15.62 -8.61 -4.29
CA PHE A 78 -15.04 -9.91 -3.96
C PHE A 78 -13.86 -9.76 -3.01
N PHE A 79 -12.91 -8.87 -3.33
CA PHE A 79 -11.74 -8.62 -2.49
C PHE A 79 -12.18 -8.16 -1.10
N ARG A 80 -13.13 -7.23 -1.01
CA ARG A 80 -13.64 -6.72 0.26
C ARG A 80 -14.37 -7.78 1.09
N ASN A 81 -15.22 -8.59 0.46
CA ASN A 81 -16.17 -9.46 1.17
C ASN A 81 -15.66 -10.88 1.39
N ARG A 82 -14.78 -11.40 0.52
CA ARG A 82 -14.29 -12.79 0.61
C ARG A 82 -12.87 -12.92 1.14
N LEU A 83 -11.98 -12.01 0.74
CA LEU A 83 -10.59 -12.03 1.21
C LEU A 83 -10.42 -11.08 2.40
N GLY A 84 -10.93 -9.87 2.25
CA GLY A 84 -10.86 -8.83 3.26
C GLY A 84 -9.51 -8.12 3.25
N TYR A 85 -9.57 -6.85 3.63
CA TYR A 85 -8.39 -6.03 3.88
C TYR A 85 -7.61 -6.50 5.12
N GLU A 86 -8.21 -7.32 5.98
CA GLU A 86 -7.52 -7.98 7.10
C GLU A 86 -6.44 -8.96 6.59
N SER A 87 -6.75 -9.80 5.61
CA SER A 87 -5.77 -10.70 5.01
C SER A 87 -4.62 -9.95 4.35
N LEU A 88 -4.90 -8.79 3.74
CA LEU A 88 -3.85 -7.90 3.23
C LEU A 88 -2.95 -7.39 4.38
N GLY A 89 -3.54 -6.95 5.49
CA GLY A 89 -2.78 -6.52 6.67
C GLY A 89 -1.88 -7.62 7.24
N ILE A 90 -2.39 -8.85 7.32
CA ILE A 90 -1.61 -10.03 7.77
C ILE A 90 -0.47 -10.33 6.79
N ALA A 91 -0.75 -10.35 5.48
CA ALA A 91 0.26 -10.65 4.46
C ALA A 91 1.38 -9.60 4.41
N LEU A 92 1.08 -8.35 4.79
CA LEU A 92 2.05 -7.27 4.88
C LEU A 92 2.81 -7.22 6.21
N GLN A 93 2.44 -8.03 7.21
CA GLN A 93 2.94 -7.86 8.57
C GLN A 93 4.48 -7.89 8.67
N GLY A 94 5.15 -8.78 7.96
CA GLY A 94 6.62 -8.85 7.98
C GLY A 94 7.28 -7.65 7.31
N LEU A 95 6.77 -7.22 6.15
CA LEU A 95 7.24 -6.02 5.44
C LEU A 95 6.98 -4.74 6.26
N ALA A 96 5.85 -4.69 6.97
CA ALA A 96 5.51 -3.57 7.82
C ALA A 96 6.24 -3.57 9.18
N SER A 97 6.90 -4.68 9.54
CA SER A 97 7.69 -4.79 10.79
C SER A 97 9.19 -4.64 10.56
N ASP A 98 9.65 -4.74 9.33
CA ASP A 98 11.06 -4.60 8.96
C ASP A 98 11.41 -3.12 8.71
N PRO A 99 12.36 -2.54 9.47
CA PRO A 99 12.78 -1.15 9.31
C PRO A 99 13.28 -0.78 7.93
N GLN A 100 13.70 -1.76 7.11
CA GLN A 100 14.18 -1.49 5.77
C GLN A 100 13.04 -1.39 4.74
N THR A 101 11.89 -2.03 4.98
CA THR A 101 10.77 -2.11 4.01
C THR A 101 9.52 -1.36 4.45
N VAL A 102 9.44 -0.94 5.72
CA VAL A 102 8.23 -0.35 6.31
C VAL A 102 7.81 0.95 5.62
N ASP A 103 8.76 1.81 5.25
CA ASP A 103 8.46 3.11 4.65
C ASP A 103 7.84 2.96 3.26
N GLU A 104 8.44 2.12 2.42
CA GLU A 104 7.94 1.77 1.08
C GLU A 104 6.57 1.10 1.18
N THR A 105 6.41 0.18 2.14
CA THR A 105 5.13 -0.50 2.38
C THR A 105 4.02 0.49 2.75
N MET A 106 4.30 1.45 3.65
CA MET A 106 3.38 2.54 3.97
C MET A 106 3.06 3.40 2.74
N GLY A 107 4.06 3.68 1.91
CA GLY A 107 3.90 4.39 0.65
C GLY A 107 2.97 3.67 -0.34
N PHE A 108 3.11 2.36 -0.48
CA PHE A 108 2.23 1.55 -1.34
C PHE A 108 0.81 1.46 -0.80
N LEU A 109 0.64 1.36 0.52
CA LEU A 109 -0.69 1.42 1.17
C LEU A 109 -1.39 2.76 0.90
N LEU A 110 -0.69 3.88 1.08
CA LEU A 110 -1.22 5.20 0.77
C LEU A 110 -1.58 5.34 -0.72
N SER A 111 -0.67 4.88 -1.59
CA SER A 111 -0.87 4.87 -3.03
C SER A 111 -2.11 4.07 -3.44
N LEU A 112 -2.31 2.90 -2.84
CA LEU A 112 -3.48 2.05 -3.08
C LEU A 112 -4.78 2.70 -2.58
N ALA A 113 -4.72 3.35 -1.41
CA ALA A 113 -5.88 4.01 -0.82
C ALA A 113 -6.37 5.19 -1.66
N LEU A 114 -5.44 5.95 -2.26
CA LEU A 114 -5.70 7.11 -3.09
C LEU A 114 -5.73 6.81 -4.59
N SER A 115 -5.37 5.58 -4.99
CA SER A 115 -5.20 5.16 -6.38
C SER A 115 -4.19 6.00 -7.17
N ASP A 116 -3.13 6.46 -6.49
CA ASP A 116 -2.01 7.22 -7.09
C ASP A 116 -0.66 6.70 -6.58
N PHE A 117 0.04 5.94 -7.43
CA PHE A 117 1.36 5.35 -7.11
C PHE A 117 2.52 6.32 -7.14
N SER A 118 2.31 7.55 -7.59
CA SER A 118 3.38 8.53 -7.48
C SER A 118 3.65 8.89 -6.00
N LEU A 119 2.74 8.55 -5.07
CA LEU A 119 2.84 8.83 -3.62
C LEU A 119 3.69 7.81 -2.86
N SER A 120 4.19 6.76 -3.52
CA SER A 120 4.93 5.68 -2.86
C SER A 120 6.20 6.13 -2.14
N GLY A 121 6.80 7.25 -2.57
CA GLY A 121 8.00 7.82 -1.95
C GLY A 121 7.74 8.77 -0.79
N LEU A 122 6.48 8.97 -0.36
CA LEU A 122 6.18 9.95 0.69
C LEU A 122 6.87 9.58 2.01
N PHE A 123 6.70 8.36 2.50
CA PHE A 123 7.21 7.94 3.80
C PHE A 123 8.74 7.85 3.85
N THR A 124 9.36 7.42 2.76
CA THR A 124 10.82 7.45 2.61
C THR A 124 11.35 8.89 2.60
N SER A 125 10.61 9.84 1.99
CA SER A 125 10.99 11.25 2.00
C SER A 125 10.88 11.89 3.39
N ILE A 126 9.87 11.54 4.19
CA ILE A 126 9.67 12.16 5.51
C ILE A 126 10.46 11.47 6.64
N ARG A 127 11.09 10.32 6.35
CA ARG A 127 11.88 9.57 7.31
C ARG A 127 13.00 10.44 7.89
N GLY A 128 13.01 10.58 9.21
CA GLY A 128 14.04 11.33 9.92
C GLY A 128 13.90 12.85 9.83
N ALA A 129 12.94 13.38 9.07
CA ALA A 129 12.61 14.80 9.07
C ALA A 129 11.98 15.20 10.42
N GLN A 130 12.21 16.45 10.84
CA GLN A 130 11.66 17.00 12.09
C GLN A 130 11.27 18.46 11.92
N GLY A 131 10.22 18.87 12.64
CA GLY A 131 9.73 20.26 12.65
C GLY A 131 9.41 20.74 11.23
N ASP A 132 9.88 21.94 10.89
CA ASP A 132 9.61 22.62 9.63
C ASP A 132 10.06 21.82 8.38
N ASP A 133 11.11 21.00 8.47
CA ASP A 133 11.57 20.16 7.33
C ASP A 133 10.52 19.11 6.94
N LEU A 134 9.79 18.59 7.92
CA LEU A 134 8.71 17.64 7.66
C LEU A 134 7.56 18.31 6.90
N ASP A 135 7.17 19.50 7.35
CA ASP A 135 6.06 20.24 6.75
C ASP A 135 6.38 20.65 5.29
N VAL A 136 7.62 21.05 5.02
CA VAL A 136 8.08 21.35 3.66
C VAL A 136 7.97 20.12 2.76
N ARG A 137 8.49 18.96 3.20
CA ARG A 137 8.42 17.72 2.40
C ARG A 137 6.97 17.28 2.18
N LEU A 138 6.11 17.41 3.18
CA LEU A 138 4.70 17.05 3.04
C LEU A 138 3.98 17.95 2.02
N THR A 139 4.33 19.23 1.99
CA THR A 139 3.79 20.21 1.03
C THR A 139 4.06 19.82 -0.42
N GLU A 140 5.20 19.18 -0.70
CA GLU A 140 5.56 18.70 -2.05
C GLU A 140 4.55 17.67 -2.59
N PHE A 141 3.94 16.88 -1.70
CA PHE A 141 2.95 15.86 -2.05
C PHE A 141 1.51 16.36 -1.97
N GLN A 142 1.26 17.54 -1.37
CA GLN A 142 -0.08 18.06 -1.08
C GLN A 142 -0.96 18.17 -2.34
N SER A 143 -0.39 18.62 -3.46
CA SER A 143 -1.10 18.72 -4.76
C SER A 143 -1.56 17.38 -5.33
N ARG A 144 -1.01 16.27 -4.82
CA ARG A 144 -1.26 14.90 -5.27
C ARG A 144 -2.12 14.13 -4.27
N LEU A 145 -2.37 14.70 -3.09
CA LEU A 145 -3.32 14.14 -2.14
C LEU A 145 -4.73 14.23 -2.75
N GLY A 146 -5.30 13.06 -3.05
CA GLY A 146 -6.59 12.92 -3.71
C GLY A 146 -7.71 12.51 -2.76
N THR A 147 -8.77 11.94 -3.34
CA THR A 147 -9.87 11.35 -2.58
C THR A 147 -9.50 9.94 -2.12
N ILE A 148 -9.90 9.56 -0.91
CA ILE A 148 -9.77 8.19 -0.40
C ILE A 148 -10.78 7.30 -1.13
N HIS A 149 -10.26 6.40 -1.94
CA HIS A 149 -11.05 5.40 -2.66
C HIS A 149 -11.26 4.12 -1.85
N ARG A 150 -10.29 3.77 -0.99
CA ARG A 150 -10.29 2.52 -0.21
C ARG A 150 -10.05 2.80 1.27
N PRO A 151 -11.11 3.14 2.02
CA PRO A 151 -11.03 3.45 3.45
C PRO A 151 -10.33 2.39 4.29
N GLU A 152 -10.56 1.12 4.00
CA GLU A 152 -10.02 0.01 4.78
C GLU A 152 -8.48 -0.06 4.72
N VAL A 153 -7.88 0.38 3.61
CA VAL A 153 -6.42 0.44 3.46
C VAL A 153 -5.81 1.51 4.36
N ILE A 154 -6.53 2.62 4.56
CA ILE A 154 -6.10 3.69 5.49
C ILE A 154 -6.01 3.17 6.92
N ARG A 155 -6.90 2.25 7.31
CA ARG A 155 -6.84 1.61 8.63
C ARG A 155 -5.58 0.77 8.79
N ILE A 156 -5.22 -0.02 7.78
CA ILE A 156 -3.96 -0.80 7.80
C ILE A 156 -2.77 0.15 7.90
N LEU A 157 -2.74 1.20 7.08
CA LEU A 157 -1.68 2.22 7.09
C LEU A 157 -1.51 2.85 8.47
N TRP A 158 -2.63 3.22 9.11
CA TRP A 158 -2.65 3.76 10.45
C TRP A 158 -2.07 2.77 11.48
N ASP A 159 -2.51 1.52 11.44
CA ASP A 159 -2.07 0.49 12.38
C ASP A 159 -0.57 0.19 12.26
N VAL A 160 0.00 0.29 11.05
CA VAL A 160 1.44 0.19 10.80
C VAL A 160 2.17 1.41 11.35
N ALA A 161 1.76 2.61 10.95
CA ALA A 161 2.44 3.83 11.32
C ALA A 161 2.42 4.11 12.83
N PHE A 162 1.36 3.69 13.54
CA PHE A 162 1.26 3.87 14.99
C PHE A 162 2.28 3.01 15.77
N ARG A 163 2.79 1.94 15.17
CA ARG A 163 3.84 1.08 15.77
C ARG A 163 5.26 1.62 15.56
N ASP A 164 5.42 2.64 14.71
CA ASP A 164 6.70 3.23 14.35
C ASP A 164 7.07 4.43 15.28
N THR A 165 8.16 5.12 14.96
CA THR A 165 8.74 6.28 15.66
C THR A 165 7.79 7.47 15.73
N THR A 166 8.15 8.42 16.60
CA THR A 166 7.41 9.67 16.79
C THR A 166 7.32 10.52 15.51
N SER A 167 8.34 10.54 14.65
CA SER A 167 8.34 11.34 13.41
C SER A 167 7.29 10.87 12.40
N ILE A 168 7.19 9.55 12.17
CA ILE A 168 6.19 8.97 11.26
C ILE A 168 4.78 9.18 11.81
N ARG A 169 4.59 9.01 13.13
CA ARG A 169 3.30 9.30 13.78
C ARG A 169 2.87 10.74 13.57
N TYR A 170 3.77 11.70 13.77
CA TYR A 170 3.47 13.11 13.52
C TYR A 170 3.17 13.39 12.04
N GLY A 171 3.99 12.84 11.13
CA GLY A 171 3.75 12.92 9.68
C GLY A 171 2.40 12.34 9.26
N MET A 172 1.96 11.25 9.89
CA MET A 172 0.63 10.66 9.67
C MET A 172 -0.52 11.58 10.12
N PHE A 173 -0.41 12.19 11.31
CA PHE A 173 -1.42 13.15 11.75
C PHE A 173 -1.54 14.31 10.77
N LYS A 174 -0.40 14.84 10.32
CA LYS A 174 -0.36 15.91 9.32
C LYS A 174 -0.94 15.47 7.98
N LEU A 175 -0.59 14.28 7.50
CA LEU A 175 -1.16 13.72 6.28
C LEU A 175 -2.69 13.58 6.35
N PHE A 176 -3.23 13.14 7.49
CA PHE A 176 -4.67 13.01 7.69
C PHE A 176 -5.40 14.35 7.82
N GLU A 177 -4.74 15.33 8.45
CA GLU A 177 -5.19 16.73 8.44
C GLU A 177 -5.31 17.25 6.99
N GLU A 178 -4.26 17.09 6.19
CA GLU A 178 -4.25 17.50 4.78
C GLU A 178 -5.30 16.76 3.94
N LEU A 179 -5.43 15.44 4.09
CA LEU A 179 -6.46 14.66 3.41
C LEU A 179 -7.87 15.13 3.77
N SER A 180 -8.10 15.54 5.02
CA SER A 180 -9.38 16.09 5.48
C SER A 180 -9.67 17.45 4.84
N TYR A 181 -8.66 18.31 4.70
CA TYR A 181 -8.80 19.61 4.03
C TYR A 181 -9.08 19.47 2.53
N VAL A 182 -8.47 18.50 1.86
CA VAL A 182 -8.66 18.26 0.41
C VAL A 182 -10.11 17.87 0.09
N SER A 183 -10.80 17.14 0.98
CA SER A 183 -12.13 16.64 0.68
C SER A 183 -12.97 16.38 1.94
N HIS A 184 -14.17 16.97 2.01
CA HIS A 184 -15.17 16.64 3.04
C HIS A 184 -15.52 15.15 3.07
N ARG A 185 -15.40 14.45 1.94
CA ARG A 185 -15.58 12.99 1.89
C ARG A 185 -14.45 12.28 2.64
N ASN A 186 -13.21 12.72 2.48
CA ASN A 186 -12.07 12.16 3.22
C ASN A 186 -12.25 12.38 4.71
N GLN A 187 -12.68 13.57 5.13
CA GLN A 187 -13.01 13.84 6.53
C GLN A 187 -14.06 12.87 7.07
N GLY A 188 -15.17 12.66 6.34
CA GLY A 188 -16.19 11.68 6.74
C GLY A 188 -15.67 10.24 6.82
N VAL A 189 -14.79 9.84 5.89
CA VAL A 189 -14.13 8.53 5.91
C VAL A 189 -13.22 8.37 7.13
N LEU A 190 -12.36 9.35 7.40
CA LEU A 190 -11.45 9.33 8.54
C LEU A 190 -12.21 9.30 9.86
N SER A 191 -13.25 10.11 10.03
CA SER A 191 -14.12 10.07 11.20
C SER A 191 -14.84 8.73 11.36
N ALA A 192 -15.32 8.11 10.27
CA ALA A 192 -15.96 6.80 10.31
C ALA A 192 -15.01 5.67 10.72
N LEU A 193 -13.71 5.82 10.44
CA LEU A 193 -12.66 4.91 10.89
C LEU A 193 -12.20 5.18 12.33
N GLY A 194 -12.66 6.27 12.96
CA GLY A 194 -12.21 6.72 14.28
C GLY A 194 -10.84 7.41 14.26
N LEU A 195 -10.44 7.95 13.09
CA LEU A 195 -9.12 8.54 12.82
C LEU A 195 -9.17 10.07 12.58
N GLY A 196 -10.34 10.68 12.70
CA GLY A 196 -10.57 12.12 12.50
C GLY A 196 -10.87 12.86 13.80
#